data_AF-A0A392PCP4-F1
#
_entry.id   AF-A0A392PCP4-F1
#
_cell.length_a   1.000
_cell.length_b   1.000
_cell.length_c   1.000
_cell.angle_alpha   90.00
_cell.angle_beta   90.00
_cell.angle_gamma   90.00
#
_symmetry.space_group_name_H-M   'P 1'
#
loop_
_entity.id
_entity.type
_entity.pdbx_description
1 polymer ?
#
loop_
_entity_poly.entity_id
_entity_poly.type
_entity_poly.pdbx_seq_one_letter_code
_entity_poly.pdbx_strand_id
1 'polypeptide(L)'
;YSGAFSVIQHRLKQIYESVEASVDEESGVPTLVVHDRVTVKHESDKHISLHWTSDPISDMTEKVMHALLNSLFGNVKVGENGKLIINVDGNVAELNKESGEVESENEGLKERVRTAFRRIQSSVKPIPLSAP
;
A
#
# COMPACT_ATOMS: atom_id res chain seq x y z
N TYR A 1 3.74 17.48 32.83
CA TYR A 1 4.24 16.82 31.62
C TYR A 1 5.72 16.54 31.81
N SER A 2 6.09 15.31 32.18
CA SER A 2 7.50 14.90 32.33
C SER A 2 7.89 14.06 31.12
N GLY A 3 8.67 14.64 30.21
CA GLY A 3 9.25 13.96 29.04
C GLY A 3 8.67 14.41 27.70
N ALA A 4 9.53 14.53 26.67
CA ALA A 4 9.16 14.94 25.31
C ALA A 4 8.10 14.02 24.67
N PHE A 5 8.13 12.72 24.99
CA PHE A 5 7.16 11.75 24.52
C PHE A 5 5.72 12.03 25.02
N SER A 6 5.57 12.54 26.25
CA SER A 6 4.25 12.91 26.80
C SER A 6 3.61 14.08 26.05
N VAL A 7 4.43 15.00 25.52
CA VAL A 7 3.95 16.11 24.68
C VAL A 7 3.49 15.59 23.33
N ILE A 8 4.24 14.67 22.72
CA ILE A 8 3.87 14.03 21.45
C ILE A 8 2.57 13.24 21.60
N GLN A 9 2.45 12.43 22.65
CA GLN A 9 1.23 11.70 22.97
C GLN A 9 0.01 12.64 23.10
N HIS A 10 0.17 13.74 23.83
CA HIS A 10 -0.90 14.71 23.99
C HIS A 10 -1.29 15.37 22.67
N ARG A 11 -0.31 15.75 21.84
CA ARG A 11 -0.56 16.37 20.53
C ARG A 11 -1.25 15.42 19.56
N LEU A 12 -0.81 14.16 19.50
CA LEU A 12 -1.46 13.15 18.66
C LEU A 12 -2.93 12.97 19.04
N LYS A 13 -3.25 12.91 20.34
CA LYS A 13 -4.63 12.83 20.84
C LYS A 13 -5.50 14.06 20.55
N GLN A 14 -4.90 15.21 20.24
CA GLN A 14 -5.64 16.43 19.87
C GLN A 14 -5.89 16.52 18.35
N ILE A 15 -5.05 15.89 17.55
CA ILE A 15 -5.09 15.95 16.09
C ILE A 15 -5.87 14.77 15.50
N TYR A 16 -5.71 13.59 16.11
CA TYR A 16 -6.28 12.34 15.62
C TYR A 16 -7.33 11.79 16.59
N GLU A 17 -8.38 11.20 16.03
CA GLU A 17 -9.52 10.67 16.77
C GLU A 17 -9.20 9.35 17.49
N SER A 18 -8.28 8.54 16.93
CA SER A 18 -7.87 7.25 17.50
C SER A 18 -6.38 7.24 17.77
N VAL A 19 -6.02 7.30 19.07
CA VAL A 19 -4.64 7.16 19.56
C VAL A 19 -4.64 6.30 20.81
N GLU A 20 -4.12 5.09 20.69
CA GLU A 20 -4.05 4.10 21.76
C GLU A 20 -2.62 3.98 22.27
N ALA A 21 -2.44 3.99 23.59
CA ALA A 21 -1.14 3.78 24.20
C ALA A 21 -0.97 2.29 24.52
N SER A 22 0.18 1.74 24.14
CA SER A 22 0.54 0.35 24.36
C SER A 22 2.02 0.25 24.76
N VAL A 23 2.48 -0.97 24.93
CA VAL A 23 3.88 -1.33 25.16
C VAL A 23 4.25 -2.39 24.14
N ASP A 24 5.40 -2.24 23.51
CA ASP A 24 5.92 -3.24 22.58
C ASP A 24 6.32 -4.50 23.35
N GLU A 25 5.72 -5.65 23.05
CA GLU A 25 5.96 -6.89 23.81
C GLU A 25 7.39 -7.43 23.65
N GLU A 26 8.07 -7.11 22.54
CA GLU A 26 9.43 -7.57 22.25
C GLU A 26 10.48 -6.67 22.90
N SER A 27 10.36 -5.35 22.78
CA SER A 27 11.35 -4.38 23.29
C SER A 27 10.98 -3.72 24.62
N GLY A 28 9.75 -3.88 25.10
CA GLY A 28 9.25 -3.30 26.35
C GLY A 28 9.09 -1.78 26.32
N VAL A 29 9.26 -1.13 25.16
CA VAL A 29 9.21 0.33 25.05
C VAL A 29 7.78 0.84 24.92
N PRO A 30 7.49 2.06 25.42
CA PRO A 30 6.19 2.69 25.22
C PRO A 30 5.88 2.93 23.75
N THR A 31 4.65 2.61 23.34
CA THR A 31 4.17 2.79 21.97
C THR A 31 2.84 3.53 21.92
N LEU A 32 2.60 4.24 20.81
CA LEU A 32 1.32 4.84 20.47
C LEU A 32 0.87 4.32 19.12
N VAL A 33 -0.34 3.82 19.02
CA VAL A 33 -0.96 3.38 17.76
C VAL A 33 -1.98 4.41 17.33
N VAL A 34 -1.79 4.98 16.15
CA VAL A 34 -2.68 5.99 15.55
C VAL A 34 -3.46 5.36 14.40
N HIS A 35 -4.78 5.35 14.52
CA HIS A 35 -5.70 4.79 13.52
C HIS A 35 -5.36 3.35 13.06
N ASP A 36 -4.74 2.52 13.92
CA ASP A 36 -4.28 1.16 13.58
C ASP A 36 -3.27 1.06 12.41
N ARG A 37 -2.71 2.20 11.98
CA ARG A 37 -1.84 2.28 10.80
C ARG A 37 -0.44 2.76 11.09
N VAL A 38 -0.28 3.58 12.13
CA VAL A 38 1.00 4.18 12.48
C VAL A 38 1.31 3.88 13.93
N THR A 39 2.42 3.18 14.16
CA THR A 39 2.96 2.91 15.49
C THR A 39 4.13 3.84 15.76
N VAL A 40 4.06 4.62 16.82
CA VAL A 40 5.13 5.50 17.30
C VAL A 40 5.77 4.84 18.51
N LYS A 41 7.06 4.50 18.45
CA LYS A 41 7.79 3.85 19.56
C LYS A 41 8.79 4.82 20.21
N HIS A 42 8.85 4.84 21.54
CA HIS A 42 9.85 5.59 22.29
C HIS A 42 11.09 4.72 22.59
N GLU A 43 12.01 4.65 21.64
CA GLU A 43 13.20 3.78 21.75
C GLU A 43 14.22 4.28 22.79
N SER A 44 14.34 5.60 22.97
CA SER A 44 15.14 6.20 24.03
C SER A 44 14.73 7.65 24.28
N ASP A 45 15.27 8.29 25.32
CA ASP A 45 15.02 9.69 25.68
C ASP A 45 15.16 10.69 24.51
N LYS A 46 15.95 10.36 23.49
CA LYS A 46 16.21 11.21 22.32
C LYS A 46 15.83 10.57 20.98
N HIS A 47 15.26 9.37 20.98
CA HIS A 47 14.96 8.64 19.76
C HIS A 47 13.53 8.09 19.77
N ILE A 48 12.78 8.44 18.72
CA ILE A 48 11.45 7.93 18.45
C ILE A 48 11.47 7.37 17.04
N SER A 49 10.91 6.18 16.87
CA SER A 49 10.69 5.57 15.56
C SER A 49 9.21 5.59 15.21
N LEU A 50 8.93 5.72 13.91
CA LEU A 50 7.59 5.58 13.36
C LEU A 50 7.58 4.36 12.44
N HIS A 51 6.60 3.50 12.67
CA HIS A 51 6.36 2.31 11.88
C HIS A 51 4.99 2.45 11.23
N TRP A 52 4.95 2.43 9.90
CA TRP A 52 3.72 2.34 9.14
C TRP A 52 3.43 0.87 8.85
N THR A 53 2.19 0.45 9.10
CA THR A 53 1.70 -0.85 8.61
C THR A 53 1.49 -0.73 7.09
N SER A 54 2.58 -0.90 6.34
CA SER A 54 2.47 -1.38 4.97
C SER A 54 2.28 -2.89 5.05
N ASP A 55 1.30 -3.43 4.32
CA ASP A 55 1.32 -4.85 4.01
C ASP A 55 2.47 -5.06 3.00
N PRO A 56 3.62 -5.64 3.41
CA PRO A 56 4.78 -5.76 2.53
C PRO A 56 4.48 -6.65 1.32
N ILE A 57 3.52 -7.57 1.44
CA ILE A 57 3.08 -8.44 0.35
C ILE A 57 2.20 -7.64 -0.62
N SER A 58 1.28 -6.80 -0.13
CA SER A 58 0.49 -5.90 -0.97
C SER A 58 1.39 -4.93 -1.73
N ASP A 59 2.33 -4.29 -1.03
CA ASP A 59 3.27 -3.34 -1.63
C ASP A 59 4.16 -3.99 -2.69
N MET A 60 4.64 -5.22 -2.44
CA MET A 60 5.42 -5.97 -3.42
C MET A 60 4.55 -6.38 -4.62
N THR A 61 3.34 -6.86 -4.37
CA THR A 61 2.40 -7.28 -5.41
C THR A 61 2.05 -6.12 -6.33
N GLU A 62 1.77 -4.94 -5.78
CA GLU A 62 1.50 -3.74 -6.54
C GLU A 62 2.70 -3.29 -7.38
N LYS A 63 3.91 -3.31 -6.81
CA LYS A 63 5.15 -2.97 -7.51
C LYS A 63 5.42 -3.93 -8.67
N VAL A 64 5.28 -5.24 -8.43
CA VAL A 64 5.46 -6.28 -9.46
C VAL A 64 4.42 -6.15 -10.55
N MET A 65 3.15 -5.94 -10.18
CA MET A 65 2.06 -5.75 -11.13
C MET A 65 2.29 -4.53 -12.02
N HIS A 66 2.66 -3.39 -11.42
CA HIS A 66 2.99 -2.17 -12.16
C HIS A 66 4.17 -2.41 -13.10
N ALA A 67 5.25 -3.03 -12.62
CA ALA A 67 6.43 -3.31 -13.43
C ALA A 67 6.12 -4.22 -14.63
N LEU A 68 5.31 -5.27 -14.43
CA LEU A 68 4.92 -6.19 -15.49
C LEU A 68 4.01 -5.53 -16.52
N LEU A 69 3.03 -4.75 -16.09
CA LEU A 69 2.18 -3.97 -17.01
C LEU A 69 3.02 -2.96 -17.79
N ASN A 70 3.96 -2.27 -17.13
CA ASN A 70 4.85 -1.34 -17.80
C ASN A 70 5.78 -2.05 -18.79
N SER A 71 6.24 -3.27 -18.48
CA SER A 71 7.01 -4.09 -19.44
C SER A 71 6.20 -4.53 -20.65
N LEU A 72 4.89 -4.76 -20.50
CA LEU A 72 4.01 -5.23 -21.58
C LEU A 72 3.51 -4.09 -22.49
N PHE A 73 3.29 -2.90 -21.92
CA PHE A 73 2.61 -1.79 -22.60
C PHE A 73 3.45 -0.51 -22.68
N GLY A 74 4.62 -0.46 -22.04
CA GLY A 74 5.61 0.62 -22.15
C GLY A 74 5.31 1.87 -21.34
N ASN A 75 4.08 2.38 -21.38
CA ASN A 75 3.70 3.64 -20.73
C ASN A 75 2.49 3.43 -19.80
N VAL A 76 2.79 3.08 -18.54
CA VAL A 76 1.80 2.92 -17.47
C VAL A 76 2.01 3.98 -16.40
N LYS A 77 0.94 4.68 -16.03
CA LYS A 77 0.94 5.74 -15.02
C LYS A 77 -0.14 5.49 -13.99
N VAL A 78 0.03 6.04 -12.79
CA VAL A 78 -1.02 6.04 -11.76
C VAL A 78 -1.93 7.24 -12.03
N GLY A 79 -3.21 6.98 -12.23
CA GLY A 79 -4.27 7.97 -12.41
C GLY A 79 -4.97 8.33 -11.10
N GLU A 80 -6.07 9.05 -11.21
CA GLU A 80 -6.91 9.42 -10.08
C GLU A 80 -7.50 8.16 -9.39
N ASN A 81 -7.71 8.24 -8.08
CA ASN A 81 -8.27 7.15 -7.26
C ASN A 81 -7.48 5.83 -7.33
N GLY A 82 -6.19 5.86 -7.70
CA GLY A 82 -5.33 4.69 -7.72
C GLY A 82 -5.51 3.77 -8.95
N LYS A 83 -6.32 4.17 -9.94
CA LYS A 83 -6.42 3.47 -11.24
C LYS A 83 -5.07 3.53 -11.97
N LEU A 84 -4.82 2.56 -12.84
CA LEU A 84 -3.68 2.58 -13.76
C LEU A 84 -4.13 3.09 -15.13
N ILE A 85 -3.39 4.05 -15.68
CA ILE A 85 -3.59 4.59 -17.03
C ILE A 85 -2.50 4.00 -17.93
N ILE A 86 -2.92 3.20 -18.90
CA ILE A 86 -2.06 2.55 -19.90
C ILE A 86 -2.23 3.27 -21.22
N ASN A 87 -1.15 3.79 -21.81
CA ASN A 87 -1.17 4.45 -23.11
C ASN A 87 -0.33 3.69 -24.13
N VAL A 88 -0.94 3.31 -25.25
CA VAL A 88 -0.28 2.62 -26.36
C VAL A 88 -0.67 3.30 -27.67
N ASP A 89 0.30 3.91 -28.35
CA ASP A 89 0.12 4.58 -29.64
C ASP A 89 -1.04 5.60 -29.65
N GLY A 90 -1.23 6.33 -28.54
CA GLY A 90 -2.31 7.31 -28.39
C GLY A 90 -3.64 6.75 -27.92
N ASN A 91 -3.80 5.43 -27.84
CA ASN A 91 -4.97 4.78 -27.23
C ASN A 91 -4.76 4.68 -25.72
N VAL A 92 -5.81 4.97 -24.94
CA VAL A 92 -5.76 4.97 -23.48
C VAL A 92 -6.69 3.90 -22.91
N ALA A 93 -6.20 3.16 -21.92
CA ALA A 93 -7.00 2.27 -21.11
C ALA A 93 -6.83 2.59 -19.62
N GLU A 94 -7.94 2.68 -18.90
CA GLU A 94 -7.99 2.82 -17.45
C GLU A 94 -8.30 1.47 -16.80
N LEU A 95 -7.42 1.01 -15.93
CA LEU A 95 -7.54 -0.23 -15.20
C LEU A 95 -7.81 0.06 -13.72
N ASN A 96 -8.92 -0.45 -13.20
CA ASN A 96 -9.16 -0.53 -11.77
C ASN A 96 -8.43 -1.76 -11.20
N LYS A 97 -7.47 -1.55 -10.29
CA LYS A 97 -6.63 -2.61 -9.70
C LYS A 97 -7.41 -3.54 -8.76
N GLU A 98 -8.49 -3.05 -8.16
CA GLU A 98 -9.29 -3.80 -7.19
C GLU A 98 -10.29 -4.71 -7.90
N SER A 99 -11.05 -4.16 -8.86
CA SER A 99 -12.06 -4.92 -9.60
C SER A 99 -11.51 -5.67 -10.81
N GLY A 100 -10.37 -5.23 -11.37
CA GLY A 100 -9.85 -5.70 -12.65
C GLY A 100 -10.62 -5.19 -13.87
N GLU A 101 -11.54 -4.25 -13.68
CA GLU A 101 -12.27 -3.62 -14.78
C GLU A 101 -11.36 -2.71 -15.61
N VAL A 102 -11.56 -2.75 -16.94
CA VAL A 102 -10.79 -1.95 -17.90
C VAL A 102 -11.74 -1.15 -18.77
N GLU A 103 -11.57 0.16 -18.76
CA GLU A 103 -12.29 1.13 -19.58
C GLU A 103 -11.35 1.66 -20.68
N SER A 104 -11.80 1.65 -21.93
CA SER A 104 -11.02 2.10 -23.08
C SER A 104 -11.93 2.23 -24.29
N GLU A 105 -11.74 3.27 -25.11
CA GLU A 105 -12.42 3.42 -26.40
C GLU A 105 -11.94 2.38 -27.43
N ASN A 106 -10.71 1.89 -27.25
CA ASN A 106 -10.13 0.84 -28.07
C ASN A 106 -10.40 -0.53 -27.44
N GLU A 107 -11.36 -1.28 -27.98
CA GLU A 107 -11.73 -2.62 -27.48
C GLU A 107 -10.58 -3.64 -27.58
N GLY A 108 -9.68 -3.50 -28.56
CA GLY A 108 -8.50 -4.35 -28.69
C GLY A 108 -7.49 -4.14 -27.57
N LEU A 109 -7.22 -2.87 -27.22
CA LEU A 109 -6.38 -2.52 -26.08
C LEU A 109 -7.02 -2.95 -24.76
N LYS A 110 -8.34 -2.69 -24.61
CA LYS A 110 -9.12 -3.08 -23.43
C LYS A 110 -8.97 -4.56 -23.11
N GLU A 111 -9.18 -5.42 -24.11
CA GLU A 111 -9.12 -6.87 -23.89
C GLU A 111 -7.69 -7.36 -23.64
N ARG A 112 -6.69 -6.76 -24.29
CA ARG A 112 -5.27 -7.07 -24.03
C ARG A 112 -4.87 -6.73 -22.60
N VAL A 113 -5.24 -5.54 -22.12
CA VAL A 113 -4.95 -5.10 -20.74
C VAL A 113 -5.68 -5.99 -19.74
N ARG A 114 -6.97 -6.25 -19.94
CA ARG A 114 -7.78 -7.14 -19.07
C ARG A 114 -7.17 -8.54 -18.97
N THR A 115 -6.81 -9.11 -20.12
CA THR A 115 -6.19 -10.44 -20.18
C THR A 115 -4.83 -10.46 -19.49
N ALA A 116 -3.98 -9.45 -19.74
CA ALA A 116 -2.67 -9.35 -19.10
C ALA A 116 -2.78 -9.20 -17.58
N PHE A 117 -3.64 -8.31 -17.11
CA PHE A 117 -3.89 -8.08 -15.69
C PHE A 117 -4.33 -9.37 -14.99
N ARG A 118 -5.32 -10.08 -15.54
CA ARG A 118 -5.81 -11.34 -14.96
C ARG A 118 -4.72 -12.39 -14.87
N ARG A 119 -3.83 -12.49 -15.87
CA ARG A 119 -2.69 -13.42 -15.86
C ARG A 119 -1.70 -13.04 -14.77
N ILE A 120 -1.28 -11.78 -14.72
CA ILE A 120 -0.34 -11.28 -13.69
C ILE A 120 -0.91 -11.53 -12.30
N GLN A 121 -2.15 -11.11 -12.04
CA GLN A 121 -2.81 -11.26 -10.76
C GLN A 121 -2.91 -12.73 -10.33
N SER A 122 -3.13 -13.66 -11.28
CA SER A 122 -3.16 -15.09 -10.98
C SER A 122 -1.79 -15.68 -10.61
N SER A 123 -0.69 -15.11 -11.14
CA SER A 123 0.67 -15.60 -10.94
C SER A 123 1.35 -15.03 -9.70
N VAL A 124 0.91 -13.86 -9.23
CA VAL A 124 1.46 -13.20 -8.02
C VAL A 124 0.72 -13.58 -6.73
N LYS A 125 -0.24 -14.52 -6.80
CA LYS A 125 -0.89 -15.04 -5.59
C LYS A 125 0.15 -15.77 -4.73
N PRO A 126 0.21 -15.49 -3.41
CA PRO A 126 1.10 -16.19 -2.50
C PRO A 126 0.91 -17.70 -2.63
N ILE A 127 2.00 -18.46 -2.57
CA ILE A 127 1.92 -19.91 -2.45
C ILE A 127 1.24 -20.21 -1.11
N PRO A 128 0.09 -20.90 -1.10
CA PRO A 128 -0.57 -21.21 0.16
C PRO A 128 0.37 -22.04 1.02
N LEU A 129 0.63 -21.60 2.25
CA LEU A 129 1.49 -22.30 3.22
C LEU A 129 0.83 -23.56 3.82
N SER A 130 -0.10 -24.18 3.08
CA SER A 130 -0.62 -25.50 3.39
C SER A 130 0.16 -26.53 2.59
N ALA A 131 1.30 -26.95 3.13
CA ALA A 131 1.93 -28.23 2.81
C ALA A 131 1.48 -29.26 3.88
N PRO A 132 1.45 -30.56 3.55
CA PRO A 132 0.51 -31.58 4.03
C PRO A 132 0.55 -31.90 5.53
#